data_AF-A0A9P5XI13-F1
#
_entry.id   AF-A0A9P5XI13-F1
#
_cell.length_a   1.000
_cell.length_b   1.000
_cell.length_c   1.000
_cell.angle_alpha   90.00
_cell.angle_beta   90.00
_cell.angle_gamma   90.00
#
_symmetry.space_group_name_H-M   'P 1'
#
loop_
_entity.id
_entity.type
_entity.pdbx_description
1 polymer ?
#
loop_
_entity_poly.entity_id
_entity_poly.type
_entity_poly.pdbx_seq_one_letter_code
_entity_poly.pdbx_strand_id
1 'polypeptide(L)'
;MSSKLSFEIPPIRLGLYAVLTIFAFILMCISAARLHFTTGVGFYDPIVAELLFTALITISWSIFVVLAMFKRFEFGFVTTFLGEIVALAILWLFWLVGAAVASSIWGDLSFCQQLSQCRLLTAMLAFAWLGWITLTALLVVTVLFSIANSALWQPLHGRWDPRISMYSSTTRV
;
A
#
# COMPACT_ATOMS: atom_id res chain seq x y z
N MET A 1 -3.70 -13.36 34.35
CA MET A 1 -3.05 -12.02 34.35
C MET A 1 -2.19 -11.94 33.09
N SER A 2 -2.84 -11.78 31.93
CA SER A 2 -2.16 -11.67 30.63
C SER A 2 -2.08 -10.19 30.28
N SER A 3 -0.85 -9.77 30.06
CA SER A 3 -0.36 -8.40 29.92
C SER A 3 -1.19 -7.53 28.97
N LYS A 4 -1.17 -6.23 29.30
CA LYS A 4 -1.57 -5.07 28.48
C LYS A 4 -0.77 -4.97 27.17
N LEU A 5 -0.79 -6.02 26.35
CA LEU A 5 -0.40 -5.98 24.94
C LEU A 5 -1.64 -5.76 24.05
N SER A 6 -2.67 -5.12 24.60
CA SER A 6 -3.64 -4.34 23.84
C SER A 6 -2.99 -3.03 23.37
N PHE A 7 -1.79 -3.14 22.78
CA PHE A 7 -1.35 -2.12 21.84
C PHE A 7 -2.47 -2.04 20.82
N GLU A 8 -3.06 -0.88 20.60
CA GLU A 8 -4.21 -0.76 19.73
C GLU A 8 -3.76 -1.05 18.29
N ILE A 9 -3.77 -2.32 17.90
CA ILE A 9 -3.35 -2.81 16.57
C ILE A 9 -4.24 -2.21 15.46
N PRO A 10 -5.56 -1.95 15.69
CA PRO A 10 -6.38 -1.25 14.71
C PRO A 10 -5.90 0.16 14.34
N PRO A 11 -5.60 1.08 15.29
CA PRO A 11 -5.13 2.43 14.94
C PRO A 11 -3.71 2.48 14.39
N ILE A 12 -2.78 1.59 14.76
CA ILE A 12 -1.47 1.57 14.07
C ILE A 12 -1.64 1.19 12.60
N ARG A 13 -2.47 0.19 12.30
CA ARG A 13 -2.73 -0.24 10.92
C ARG A 13 -3.42 0.88 10.14
N LEU A 14 -4.40 1.56 10.74
CA LEU A 14 -5.06 2.73 10.14
C LEU A 14 -4.06 3.87 9.87
N GLY A 15 -3.15 4.15 10.81
CA GLY A 15 -2.10 5.14 10.67
C GLY A 15 -1.13 4.79 9.53
N LEU A 16 -0.72 3.52 9.43
CA LEU A 16 0.15 3.05 8.35
C LEU A 16 -0.52 3.18 6.97
N TYR A 17 -1.81 2.84 6.85
CA TYR A 17 -2.58 3.08 5.62
C TYR A 17 -2.69 4.56 5.27
N ALA A 18 -2.90 5.43 6.26
CA ALA A 18 -2.96 6.88 6.04
C ALA A 18 -1.62 7.43 5.51
N VAL A 19 -0.51 7.06 6.15
CA VAL A 19 0.85 7.44 5.70
C VAL A 19 1.14 6.90 4.30
N LEU A 20 0.83 5.63 4.04
CA LEU A 20 1.00 5.01 2.73
C LEU A 20 0.20 5.75 1.64
N THR A 21 -1.03 6.17 1.94
CA THR A 21 -1.87 6.93 1.01
C THR A 21 -1.25 8.29 0.68
N ILE A 22 -0.69 8.97 1.68
CA ILE A 22 -0.01 10.27 1.48
C ILE A 22 1.23 10.08 0.59
N PHE A 23 2.07 9.07 0.89
CA PHE A 23 3.26 8.80 0.08
C PHE A 23 2.90 8.39 -1.36
N ALA A 24 1.88 7.56 -1.54
CA ALA A 24 1.38 7.18 -2.86
C ALA A 24 0.80 8.39 -3.61
N PHE A 25 0.05 9.27 -2.94
CA PHE A 25 -0.47 10.49 -3.56
C PHE A 25 0.64 11.43 -4.02
N ILE A 26 1.65 11.65 -3.17
CA ILE A 26 2.81 12.46 -3.54
C ILE A 26 3.54 11.83 -4.74
N LEU A 27 3.80 10.52 -4.70
CA LEU A 27 4.46 9.81 -5.80
C LEU A 27 3.66 9.90 -7.10
N MET A 28 2.32 9.79 -7.03
CA MET A 28 1.42 9.96 -8.18
C MET A 28 1.55 11.36 -8.78
N CYS A 29 1.49 12.42 -7.96
CA CYS A 29 1.63 13.80 -8.44
C CYS A 29 2.98 14.05 -9.12
N ILE A 30 4.08 13.57 -8.51
CA ILE A 30 5.41 13.76 -9.05
C ILE A 30 5.60 12.96 -10.34
N SER A 31 5.12 11.71 -10.39
CA SER A 31 5.21 10.85 -11.57
C SER A 31 4.41 11.40 -12.75
N ALA A 32 3.22 11.96 -12.49
CA ALA A 32 2.41 12.62 -13.51
C ALA A 32 3.11 13.87 -14.07
N ALA A 33 3.71 14.68 -13.21
CA ALA A 33 4.47 15.86 -13.64
C ALA A 33 5.69 15.47 -14.51
N ARG A 34 6.39 14.39 -14.15
CA ARG A 34 7.50 13.86 -14.95
C ARG A 34 7.02 13.37 -16.30
N LEU A 35 5.95 12.58 -16.34
CA LEU A 35 5.44 11.99 -17.58
C LEU A 35 4.96 13.07 -18.56
N HIS A 36 4.31 14.13 -18.07
CA HIS A 36 3.90 15.27 -18.88
C HIS A 36 5.09 16.01 -19.51
N PHE A 37 6.21 16.10 -18.79
CA PHE A 37 7.43 16.70 -19.35
C PHE A 37 8.09 15.80 -20.40
N THR A 38 8.17 14.49 -20.14
CA THR A 38 8.87 13.56 -21.04
C THR A 38 8.13 13.38 -22.37
N THR A 39 6.79 13.32 -22.35
CA THR A 39 5.98 13.21 -23.57
C THR A 39 6.13 14.45 -24.47
N GLY A 40 6.29 15.64 -23.89
CA GLY A 40 6.53 16.87 -24.65
C GLY A 40 7.86 16.91 -25.41
N VAL A 41 8.85 16.12 -25.00
CA VAL A 41 10.16 16.00 -25.68
C VAL A 41 10.31 14.72 -26.50
N GLY A 42 9.23 13.93 -26.66
CA GLY A 42 9.23 12.69 -27.43
C GLY A 42 9.93 11.51 -26.75
N PHE A 43 10.15 11.57 -25.42
CA PHE A 43 10.75 10.50 -24.63
C PHE A 43 9.70 9.88 -23.70
N TYR A 44 9.68 8.56 -23.57
CA TYR A 44 8.77 7.86 -22.65
C TYR A 44 9.57 7.01 -21.69
N ASP A 45 9.38 7.27 -20.39
CA ASP A 45 10.07 6.53 -19.34
C ASP A 45 9.12 5.47 -18.74
N PRO A 46 9.27 4.18 -19.10
CA PRO A 46 8.33 3.14 -18.70
C PRO A 46 8.32 2.90 -17.18
N ILE A 47 9.44 3.16 -16.49
CA ILE A 47 9.49 2.97 -15.03
C ILE A 47 8.64 4.00 -14.29
N VAL A 48 8.56 5.24 -14.82
CA VAL A 48 7.71 6.30 -14.26
C VAL A 48 6.24 5.93 -14.41
N ALA A 49 5.86 5.29 -15.52
CA ALA A 49 4.50 4.82 -15.74
C ALA A 49 4.13 3.65 -14.82
N GLU A 50 5.05 2.73 -14.55
CA GLU A 50 4.87 1.65 -13.57
C GLU A 50 4.66 2.22 -12.16
N LEU A 51 5.53 3.14 -11.70
CA LEU A 51 5.39 3.79 -10.39
C LEU A 51 4.07 4.56 -10.26
N LEU A 52 3.62 5.21 -11.34
CA LEU A 52 2.32 5.89 -11.37
C LEU A 52 1.16 4.90 -11.22
N PHE A 53 1.19 3.79 -11.97
CA PHE A 53 0.18 2.74 -11.86
C PHE A 53 0.15 2.14 -10.46
N THR A 54 1.33 1.82 -9.91
CA THR A 54 1.52 1.28 -8.57
C THR A 54 1.02 2.23 -7.49
N ALA A 55 1.23 3.54 -7.63
CA ALA A 55 0.66 4.54 -6.74
C ALA A 55 -0.88 4.59 -6.82
N LEU A 56 -1.46 4.56 -8.02
CA LEU A 56 -2.92 4.59 -8.22
C LEU A 56 -3.61 3.39 -7.58
N ILE A 57 -3.13 2.18 -7.86
CA ILE A 57 -3.71 0.95 -7.28
C ILE A 57 -3.54 0.92 -5.75
N THR A 58 -2.43 1.45 -5.24
CA THR A 58 -2.20 1.57 -3.78
C THR A 58 -3.18 2.53 -3.12
N ILE A 59 -3.45 3.69 -3.74
CA ILE A 59 -4.46 4.64 -3.25
C ILE A 59 -5.84 3.99 -3.25
N SER A 60 -6.24 3.36 -4.36
CA SER A 60 -7.54 2.67 -4.46
C SER A 60 -7.69 1.57 -3.41
N TRP A 61 -6.65 0.75 -3.22
CA TRP A 61 -6.65 -0.31 -2.22
C TRP A 61 -6.72 0.24 -0.79
N SER A 62 -5.91 1.26 -0.48
CA SER A 62 -5.90 1.88 0.85
C SER A 62 -7.26 2.48 1.22
N ILE A 63 -7.89 3.23 0.29
CA ILE A 63 -9.23 3.79 0.48
C ILE A 63 -10.25 2.65 0.69
N PHE A 64 -10.19 1.60 -0.12
CA PHE A 64 -11.07 0.45 0.02
C PHE A 64 -10.96 -0.20 1.41
N VAL A 65 -9.74 -0.46 1.88
CA VAL A 65 -9.48 -1.07 3.19
C VAL A 65 -9.95 -0.18 4.33
N VAL A 66 -9.65 1.12 4.28
CA VAL A 66 -10.10 2.09 5.29
C VAL A 66 -11.64 2.15 5.34
N LEU A 67 -12.30 2.20 4.19
CA LEU A 67 -13.76 2.18 4.12
C LEU A 67 -14.34 0.85 4.61
N ALA A 68 -13.72 -0.28 4.29
CA ALA A 68 -14.14 -1.60 4.77
C ALA A 68 -14.06 -1.69 6.30
N MET A 69 -13.04 -1.09 6.92
CA MET A 69 -12.93 -1.00 8.38
C MET A 69 -14.02 -0.11 9.00
N PHE A 70 -14.27 1.08 8.44
CA PHE A 70 -15.26 2.02 9.00
C PHE A 70 -16.70 1.55 8.81
N LYS A 71 -17.03 1.07 7.60
CA LYS A 71 -18.40 0.63 7.26
C LYS A 71 -18.69 -0.82 7.65
N ARG A 72 -17.69 -1.56 8.15
CA ARG A 72 -17.78 -2.99 8.51
C ARG A 72 -18.36 -3.83 7.38
N PHE A 73 -17.82 -3.63 6.17
CA PHE A 73 -18.26 -4.42 5.03
C PHE A 73 -17.74 -5.85 5.14
N GLU A 74 -18.64 -6.82 5.01
CA GLU A 74 -18.35 -8.25 4.92
C GLU A 74 -18.51 -8.71 3.45
N PHE A 75 -17.49 -8.45 2.61
CA PHE A 75 -17.44 -8.95 1.23
C PHE A 75 -16.51 -10.16 1.12
N GLY A 76 -17.07 -11.37 1.30
CA GLY A 76 -16.45 -12.64 0.92
C GLY A 76 -14.94 -12.75 1.21
N PHE A 77 -14.16 -13.25 0.24
CA PHE A 77 -12.72 -13.48 0.39
C PHE A 77 -11.89 -12.19 0.50
N VAL A 78 -12.35 -11.08 -0.11
CA VAL A 78 -11.58 -9.82 -0.22
C VAL A 78 -11.53 -9.04 1.11
N THR A 79 -12.52 -9.21 1.99
CA THR A 79 -12.54 -8.58 3.32
C THR A 79 -12.03 -9.49 4.43
N THR A 80 -11.21 -10.50 4.09
CA THR A 80 -10.52 -11.35 5.08
C THR A 80 -9.09 -10.85 5.32
N PHE A 81 -8.50 -11.22 6.46
CA PHE A 81 -7.08 -10.96 6.72
C PHE A 81 -6.17 -11.62 5.68
N LEU A 82 -6.52 -12.82 5.19
CA LEU A 82 -5.79 -13.47 4.11
C LEU A 82 -5.83 -12.62 2.82
N GLY A 83 -7.01 -12.12 2.44
CA GLY A 83 -7.17 -11.23 1.30
C GLY A 83 -6.33 -9.96 1.43
N GLU A 84 -6.29 -9.37 2.63
CA GLU A 84 -5.43 -8.23 2.94
C GLU A 84 -3.95 -8.57 2.75
N ILE A 85 -3.47 -9.69 3.30
CA ILE A 85 -2.07 -10.12 3.18
C ILE A 85 -1.69 -10.37 1.72
N VAL A 86 -2.54 -11.05 0.95
CA VAL A 86 -2.28 -11.32 -0.48
C VAL A 86 -2.20 -10.02 -1.28
N ALA A 87 -3.15 -9.11 -1.10
CA ALA A 87 -3.14 -7.82 -1.78
C ALA A 87 -1.91 -6.98 -1.40
N LEU A 88 -1.56 -6.93 -0.11
CA LEU A 88 -0.36 -6.24 0.37
C LEU A 88 0.93 -6.86 -0.18
N ALA A 89 1.01 -8.19 -0.31
CA ALA A 89 2.17 -8.86 -0.89
C ALA A 89 2.35 -8.52 -2.38
N ILE A 90 1.25 -8.44 -3.14
CA ILE A 90 1.28 -8.01 -4.55
C ILE A 90 1.74 -6.55 -4.65
N LEU A 91 1.17 -5.65 -3.85
CA LEU A 91 1.60 -4.25 -3.81
C LEU A 91 3.07 -4.13 -3.39
N TRP A 92 3.50 -4.90 -2.40
CA TRP A 92 4.88 -4.92 -1.94
C TRP A 92 5.86 -5.27 -3.06
N LEU A 93 5.52 -6.25 -3.91
CA LEU A 93 6.33 -6.61 -5.08
C LEU A 93 6.38 -5.48 -6.11
N PHE A 94 5.25 -4.85 -6.43
CA PHE A 94 5.23 -3.71 -7.36
C PHE A 94 6.11 -2.56 -6.87
N TRP A 95 5.95 -2.16 -5.61
CA TRP A 95 6.77 -1.09 -5.03
C TRP A 95 8.27 -1.45 -4.97
N LEU A 96 8.61 -2.71 -4.65
CA LEU A 96 10.00 -3.16 -4.63
C LEU A 96 10.63 -3.13 -6.01
N VAL A 97 9.96 -3.71 -7.02
CA VAL A 97 10.47 -3.77 -8.40
C VAL A 97 10.60 -2.37 -8.96
N GLY A 98 9.58 -1.51 -8.79
CA GLY A 98 9.63 -0.12 -9.21
C GLY A 98 10.80 0.64 -8.61
N ALA A 99 10.99 0.54 -7.28
CA ALA A 99 12.09 1.21 -6.59
C ALA A 99 13.47 0.67 -7.00
N ALA A 100 13.63 -0.65 -7.09
CA ALA A 100 14.91 -1.29 -7.43
C ALA A 100 15.33 -0.98 -8.87
N VAL A 101 14.41 -1.09 -9.83
CA VAL A 101 14.68 -0.80 -11.24
C VAL A 101 14.97 0.70 -11.41
N ALA A 102 14.20 1.59 -10.78
CA ALA A 102 14.47 3.03 -10.79
C ALA A 102 15.86 3.37 -10.21
N SER A 103 16.26 2.75 -9.09
CA SER A 103 17.61 2.89 -8.54
C SER A 103 18.70 2.41 -9.49
N SER A 104 18.47 1.34 -10.24
CA SER A 104 19.46 0.79 -11.19
C SER A 104 19.64 1.66 -12.44
N ILE A 105 18.55 2.24 -12.96
CA ILE A 105 18.56 3.03 -14.20
C ILE A 105 19.09 4.43 -13.94
N TRP A 106 18.64 5.09 -12.87
CA TRP A 106 19.01 6.48 -12.61
C TRP A 106 20.34 6.62 -11.88
N GLY A 107 20.77 5.61 -11.12
CA GLY A 107 22.05 5.59 -10.43
C GLY A 107 22.20 6.74 -9.41
N ASP A 108 23.40 7.30 -9.34
CA ASP A 108 23.70 8.43 -8.45
C ASP A 108 23.28 9.77 -9.10
N LEU A 109 22.24 10.40 -8.56
CA LEU A 109 21.73 11.71 -9.02
C LEU A 109 22.34 12.90 -8.27
N SER A 110 23.35 12.70 -7.42
CA SER A 110 23.95 13.78 -6.63
C SER A 110 24.63 14.85 -7.49
N PHE A 111 25.20 14.44 -8.64
CA PHE A 111 25.94 15.35 -9.52
C PHE A 111 25.06 16.37 -10.26
N CYS A 112 23.75 16.14 -10.38
CA CYS A 112 22.86 16.95 -11.21
C CYS A 112 21.75 17.68 -10.44
N GLN A 113 21.88 17.85 -9.13
CA GLN A 113 20.88 18.49 -8.26
C GLN A 113 20.54 19.95 -8.62
N GLN A 114 21.36 20.61 -9.44
CA GLN A 114 21.10 21.95 -9.97
C GLN A 114 19.94 21.95 -10.98
N LEU A 115 19.68 20.83 -11.66
CA LEU A 115 18.60 20.68 -12.61
C LEU A 115 17.30 20.27 -11.88
N SER A 116 16.21 20.99 -12.16
CA SER A 116 14.89 20.71 -11.57
C SER A 116 14.43 19.26 -11.79
N GLN A 117 14.80 18.67 -12.92
CA GLN A 117 14.46 17.30 -13.29
C GLN A 117 15.16 16.25 -12.40
N CYS A 118 16.43 16.44 -12.06
CA CYS A 118 17.15 15.49 -11.19
C CYS A 118 16.63 15.49 -9.76
N ARG A 119 16.28 16.68 -9.24
CA ARG A 119 15.60 16.80 -7.94
C ARG A 119 14.29 16.05 -7.92
N LEU A 120 13.55 16.10 -9.02
CA LEU A 120 12.27 15.42 -9.16
C LEU A 120 12.44 13.89 -9.15
N LEU A 121 13.40 13.36 -9.90
CA LEU A 121 13.75 11.93 -9.87
C LEU A 121 14.23 11.47 -8.49
N THR A 122 15.05 12.28 -7.82
CA THR A 122 15.52 11.99 -6.45
C THR A 122 14.34 11.91 -5.48
N ALA A 123 13.38 12.84 -5.58
CA ALA A 123 12.17 12.81 -4.75
C ALA A 123 11.30 11.58 -5.06
N MET A 124 11.11 11.24 -6.35
CA MET A 124 10.39 10.02 -6.74
C MET A 124 11.01 8.77 -6.12
N LEU A 125 12.33 8.64 -6.21
CA LEU A 125 13.04 7.49 -5.67
C LEU A 125 12.92 7.40 -4.14
N ALA A 126 13.03 8.54 -3.45
CA ALA A 126 12.86 8.60 -2.01
C ALA A 126 11.45 8.16 -1.59
N PHE A 127 10.39 8.66 -2.24
CA PHE A 127 9.02 8.25 -1.94
C PHE A 127 8.73 6.80 -2.34
N ALA A 128 9.35 6.27 -3.41
CA ALA A 128 9.27 4.86 -3.78
C ALA A 128 9.80 3.96 -2.65
N TRP A 129 10.99 4.25 -2.11
CA TRP A 129 11.55 3.50 -0.99
C TRP A 129 10.76 3.69 0.30
N LEU A 130 10.30 4.90 0.61
CA LEU A 130 9.47 5.14 1.79
C LEU A 130 8.12 4.39 1.73
N GLY A 131 7.48 4.33 0.55
CA GLY A 131 6.26 3.55 0.34
C GLY A 131 6.49 2.05 0.48
N TRP A 132 7.61 1.53 0.00
CA TRP A 132 7.98 0.13 0.20
C TRP A 132 8.24 -0.21 1.68
N ILE A 133 8.93 0.67 2.42
CA ILE A 133 9.17 0.50 3.86
C ILE A 133 7.85 0.49 4.64
N THR A 134 6.94 1.43 4.35
CA THR A 134 5.63 1.47 5.02
C THR A 134 4.77 0.26 4.68
N LEU A 135 4.78 -0.21 3.44
CA LEU A 135 4.14 -1.48 3.05
C LEU A 135 4.73 -2.67 3.80
N THR A 136 6.05 -2.73 3.96
CA THR A 136 6.72 -3.80 4.71
C THR A 136 6.28 -3.80 6.16
N ALA A 137 6.25 -2.62 6.80
CA ALA A 137 5.77 -2.48 8.17
C ALA A 137 4.29 -2.91 8.31
N LEU A 138 3.44 -2.52 7.35
CA LEU A 138 2.04 -2.88 7.33
C LEU A 138 1.85 -4.39 7.16
N LEU A 139 2.56 -5.00 6.21
CA LEU A 139 2.52 -6.44 5.96
C LEU A 139 2.99 -7.23 7.19
N VAL A 140 4.08 -6.82 7.85
CA VAL A 140 4.57 -7.46 9.07
C VAL A 140 3.54 -7.35 10.19
N VAL A 141 2.96 -6.17 10.44
CA VAL A 141 1.94 -5.98 11.49
C VAL A 141 0.71 -6.85 11.22
N THR A 142 0.23 -6.90 9.98
CA THR A 142 -0.94 -7.70 9.60
C THR A 142 -0.67 -9.20 9.74
N VAL A 143 0.51 -9.67 9.31
CA VAL A 143 0.90 -11.09 9.45
C VAL A 143 1.04 -11.48 10.91
N LEU A 144 1.75 -10.68 11.73
CA LEU A 144 1.92 -10.95 13.16
C LEU A 144 0.56 -10.99 13.88
N PHE A 145 -0.34 -10.05 13.57
CA PHE A 145 -1.68 -10.04 14.12
C PHE A 145 -2.47 -11.29 13.72
N SER A 146 -2.39 -11.69 12.46
CA SER A 146 -3.13 -12.84 11.95
C SER A 146 -2.65 -14.16 12.56
N ILE A 147 -1.33 -14.33 12.73
CA ILE A 147 -0.75 -15.52 13.37
C ILE A 147 -1.08 -15.54 14.87
N ALA A 148 -0.88 -14.44 15.59
CA ALA A 148 -1.11 -14.37 17.03
C ALA A 148 -2.58 -14.66 17.42
N ASN A 149 -3.53 -14.32 16.55
CA ASN A 149 -4.96 -14.51 16.79
C ASN A 149 -5.56 -15.68 15.99
N SER A 150 -4.75 -16.42 15.21
CA SER A 150 -5.23 -17.44 14.27
C SER A 150 -6.39 -16.94 13.39
N ALA A 151 -6.28 -15.68 12.94
CA ALA A 151 -7.39 -14.90 12.39
C ALA A 151 -7.38 -14.80 10.85
N LEU A 152 -6.67 -15.68 10.14
CA LEU A 152 -6.48 -15.62 8.68
C LEU A 152 -7.79 -15.53 7.89
N TRP A 153 -8.80 -16.28 8.30
CA TRP A 153 -10.10 -16.37 7.65
C TRP A 153 -11.16 -15.46 8.26
N GLN A 154 -10.78 -14.65 9.24
CA GLN A 154 -11.68 -13.77 9.96
C GLN A 154 -11.85 -12.45 9.21
N PRO A 155 -12.98 -11.74 9.41
CA PRO A 155 -13.24 -10.48 8.74
C PRO A 155 -12.32 -9.36 9.25
N LEU A 156 -11.95 -8.46 8.34
CA LEU A 156 -10.93 -7.43 8.50
C LEU A 156 -11.18 -6.45 9.66
N HIS A 157 -12.44 -6.23 10.04
CA HIS A 157 -12.85 -5.21 11.02
C HIS A 157 -12.55 -5.60 12.48
N GLY A 158 -12.16 -6.84 12.77
CA GLY A 158 -11.68 -7.30 14.08
C GLY A 158 -12.72 -7.29 15.22
N ARG A 159 -13.91 -6.71 15.01
CA ARG A 159 -15.01 -6.70 15.98
C ARG A 159 -15.97 -7.86 15.70
N TRP A 160 -15.78 -8.97 16.42
CA TRP A 160 -16.66 -10.13 16.37
C TRP A 160 -17.92 -9.89 17.21
N ASP A 161 -19.03 -9.54 16.54
CA ASP A 161 -20.36 -9.59 17.15
C ASP A 161 -21.18 -10.68 16.45
N PRO A 162 -21.41 -11.84 17.11
CA PRO A 162 -22.18 -12.95 16.57
C PRO A 162 -23.62 -12.57 16.19
N ARG A 163 -24.14 -11.44 16.67
CA ARG A 163 -25.52 -10.99 16.42
C ARG A 163 -25.67 -10.12 15.17
N ILE A 164 -24.56 -9.65 14.58
CA ILE A 164 -24.55 -8.69 13.47
C ILE A 164 -23.90 -9.28 12.21
N SER A 165 -22.93 -10.19 12.37
CA SER A 165 -22.22 -10.85 11.27
C SER A 165 -23.08 -11.97 10.65
N MET A 166 -24.01 -11.60 9.76
CA MET A 166 -24.70 -12.57 8.94
C MET A 166 -23.79 -13.00 7.79
N TYR A 167 -23.10 -14.12 7.95
CA TYR A 167 -22.55 -14.84 6.80
C TYR A 167 -23.71 -15.16 5.86
N SER A 168 -23.78 -14.47 4.71
CA SER A 168 -24.65 -14.88 3.60
C SER A 168 -24.19 -16.27 3.17
N SER A 169 -24.88 -17.29 3.66
CA SER A 169 -24.71 -18.67 3.27
C SER A 169 -25.28 -18.82 1.87
N THR A 170 -24.50 -18.47 0.85
CA THR A 170 -24.80 -18.89 -0.51
C THR A 170 -24.72 -20.41 -0.54
N THR A 171 -25.91 -20.99 -0.60
CA THR A 171 -26.30 -22.38 -0.77
C THR A 171 -25.34 -23.13 -1.70
N ARG A 172 -24.64 -24.13 -1.18
CA ARG A 172 -24.22 -25.27 -2.00
C ARG A 172 -25.41 -26.22 -2.06
N VAL A 173 -26.00 -26.33 -3.25
CA VAL A 173 -26.81 -27.48 -3.68
C VAL A 173 -26.04 -28.16 -4.80
#